data_AF-A0A5D6YHP9-F1
#
_entry.id   AF-A0A5D6YHP9-F1
#
_cell.length_a   1.000
_cell.length_b   1.000
_cell.length_c   1.000
_cell.angle_alpha   90.00
_cell.angle_beta   90.00
_cell.angle_gamma   90.00
#
_symmetry.space_group_name_H-M   'P 1'
#
loop_
_entity.id
_entity.type
_entity.pdbx_description
1 polymer ?
#
loop_
_entity_poly.entity_id
_entity_poly.type
_entity_poly.pdbx_seq_one_letter_code
_entity_poly.pdbx_strand_id
1 'polypeptide(L)'
;MTTAGTTDERRHRNRQPVTTPNAPRAPAASFAQQIRAFNQQQFASQSRLQREKSASTATDLLESDSDESPPSPAHASAAPESASDGEADANGFSDEEDEEAAALAMMSTLQLLQSRGGGGSHPLASKRQRQRKAPRMARAELAHAEERVAALEAQLLDAEEIICHLKAEKLAALRSVEKLTQSLAAAQQGAGEPASVNIWCTPNALSLAAESGDSDHPETLSDRADASIDGDNSESVAELRATVRRLQAQLSAQQESRELEQEERMAVIREQEREIQKLRLERERLAETCEDLDARLFRALDGVSKADSLLEIPDDDDDNDENLLLSRHRSVSSLRGRRRRVLSLASSGSADMGSESSESGEPAAAAVGASASEYPQWREELARHPTPHFDLDSPEVQYLLRAWTTNLQKLQYLRLWFAQVAAPRGPLAPDVPRGVELPRLLPEIRDGFLVLVVPLLRKQTQRDIQVHSRQYSDHTDLRIRVIPRS
;
A
#
# COMPACT_ATOMS: atom_id res chain seq x y z
N MET A 1 78.19 -24.34 -14.58
CA MET A 1 77.63 -23.64 -15.75
C MET A 1 76.35 -22.96 -15.27
N THR A 2 76.38 -21.71 -14.77
CA THR A 2 76.10 -20.45 -15.52
C THR A 2 74.76 -20.52 -16.27
N THR A 3 73.75 -19.67 -16.06
CA THR A 3 73.72 -18.23 -15.70
C THR A 3 72.39 -17.79 -15.06
N ALA A 4 72.47 -16.78 -14.19
CA ALA A 4 71.40 -15.87 -13.80
C ALA A 4 70.97 -14.95 -14.96
N GLY A 5 69.76 -14.37 -14.88
CA GLY A 5 69.26 -13.38 -15.85
C GLY A 5 68.21 -12.45 -15.23
N THR A 6 68.66 -11.25 -14.90
CA THR A 6 67.96 -10.10 -14.30
C THR A 6 67.49 -9.14 -15.40
N THR A 7 66.26 -8.64 -15.33
CA THR A 7 65.72 -7.42 -16.01
C THR A 7 64.39 -7.11 -15.31
N ASP A 8 64.18 -6.09 -14.47
CA ASP A 8 64.42 -4.63 -14.54
C ASP A 8 63.90 -3.96 -15.83
N GLU A 9 62.67 -3.47 -15.78
CA GLU A 9 62.20 -2.44 -16.71
C GLU A 9 61.23 -1.45 -16.02
N ARG A 10 61.82 -0.33 -15.60
CA ARG A 10 61.19 0.95 -15.26
C ARG A 10 60.03 1.31 -16.19
N ARG A 11 58.83 1.49 -15.63
CA ARG A 11 57.77 2.33 -16.23
C ARG A 11 57.52 3.57 -15.37
N HIS A 12 58.19 4.66 -15.73
CA HIS A 12 57.77 6.01 -15.39
C HIS A 12 56.47 6.33 -16.14
N ARG A 13 55.33 6.36 -15.43
CA ARG A 13 54.11 7.02 -15.93
C ARG A 13 53.91 8.36 -15.21
N ASN A 14 54.29 9.36 -15.97
CA ASN A 14 53.95 10.78 -15.92
C ASN A 14 52.51 11.01 -15.40
N ARG A 15 52.36 11.54 -14.18
CA ARG A 15 51.10 12.07 -13.65
C ARG A 15 51.07 13.57 -13.90
N GLN A 16 50.28 14.01 -14.87
CA GLN A 16 49.90 15.43 -14.99
C GLN A 16 48.73 15.73 -14.04
N PRO A 17 48.75 16.88 -13.34
CA PRO A 17 47.63 17.31 -12.51
C PRO A 17 46.49 17.85 -13.39
N VAL A 18 45.36 17.16 -13.39
CA VAL A 18 44.12 17.63 -14.00
C VAL A 18 43.51 18.70 -13.08
N THR A 19 43.62 19.96 -13.49
CA THR A 19 42.89 21.08 -12.88
C THR A 19 41.44 21.06 -13.38
N THR A 20 40.51 20.63 -12.54
CA THR A 20 39.06 20.76 -12.80
C THR A 20 38.59 22.18 -12.50
N PRO A 21 37.77 22.80 -13.36
CA PRO A 21 37.26 24.15 -13.15
C PRO A 21 36.21 24.17 -12.03
N ASN A 22 36.40 25.11 -11.11
CA ASN A 22 35.59 25.37 -9.94
C ASN A 22 34.26 26.01 -10.38
N ALA A 23 33.19 25.21 -10.46
CA ALA A 23 31.84 25.72 -10.70
C ALA A 23 31.21 26.18 -9.36
N PRO A 24 30.54 27.35 -9.32
CA PRO A 24 29.95 27.88 -8.10
C PRO A 24 28.80 26.98 -7.62
N ARG A 25 29.02 26.35 -6.47
CA ARG A 25 28.08 25.48 -5.78
C ARG A 25 26.94 26.34 -5.21
N ALA A 26 25.81 26.38 -5.90
CA ALA A 26 24.58 26.96 -5.37
C ALA A 26 24.22 26.28 -4.02
N PRO A 27 23.66 27.02 -3.04
CA PRO A 27 23.32 26.46 -1.75
C PRO A 27 22.22 25.42 -1.94
N ALA A 28 22.60 24.15 -1.87
CA ALA A 28 21.67 23.05 -1.71
C ALA A 28 20.96 23.23 -0.36
N ALA A 29 19.86 23.98 -0.36
CA ALA A 29 18.83 23.81 0.64
C ALA A 29 18.48 22.32 0.60
N SER A 30 18.92 21.62 1.64
CA SER A 30 18.94 20.18 1.73
C SER A 30 17.55 19.63 1.46
N PHE A 31 17.45 18.57 0.65
CA PHE A 31 16.23 17.78 0.47
C PHE A 31 15.56 17.42 1.82
N ALA A 32 16.35 17.24 2.88
CA ALA A 32 15.84 17.03 4.24
C ALA A 32 15.12 18.24 4.84
N GLN A 33 15.39 19.46 4.36
CA GLN A 33 14.68 20.68 4.72
C GLN A 33 13.35 20.79 3.96
N GLN A 34 13.29 20.32 2.70
CA GLN A 34 12.02 20.19 1.96
C GLN A 34 11.09 19.15 2.60
N ILE A 35 11.61 17.98 3.00
CA ILE A 35 10.81 16.96 3.71
C ILE A 35 10.27 17.52 5.04
N ARG A 36 11.10 18.25 5.81
CA ARG A 36 10.64 18.89 7.06
C ARG A 36 9.55 19.93 6.82
N ALA A 37 9.69 20.77 5.79
CA ALA A 37 8.68 21.77 5.45
C ALA A 37 7.36 21.12 5.02
N PHE A 38 7.44 20.04 4.23
CA PHE A 38 6.26 19.29 3.78
C PHE A 38 5.52 18.64 4.96
N ASN A 39 6.26 17.99 5.87
CA ASN A 39 5.66 17.35 7.06
C ASN A 39 5.03 18.38 8.01
N GLN A 40 5.65 19.54 8.21
CA GLN A 40 5.05 20.63 8.99
C GLN A 40 3.75 21.13 8.35
N GLN A 41 3.71 21.23 7.02
CA GLN A 41 2.51 21.66 6.31
C GLN A 41 1.38 20.63 6.44
N GLN A 42 1.67 19.33 6.36
CA GLN A 42 0.70 18.26 6.58
C GLN A 42 0.12 18.30 8.01
N PHE A 43 0.98 18.45 9.02
CA PHE A 43 0.54 18.51 10.41
C PHE A 43 -0.35 19.74 10.69
N ALA A 44 0.03 20.91 10.16
CA ALA A 44 -0.78 22.12 10.27
C ALA A 44 -2.16 21.97 9.58
N SER A 45 -2.22 21.26 8.46
CA SER A 45 -3.46 20.97 7.73
C SER A 45 -4.39 20.08 8.56
N GLN A 46 -3.85 19.02 9.16
CA GLN A 46 -4.61 18.10 10.00
C GLN A 46 -5.10 18.76 11.30
N SER A 47 -4.24 19.56 11.95
CA SER A 47 -4.62 20.33 13.14
C SER A 47 -5.75 21.33 12.85
N ARG A 48 -5.75 21.93 11.64
CA ARG A 48 -6.83 22.82 11.22
C ARG A 48 -8.14 22.08 11.02
N LEU A 49 -8.11 20.91 10.35
CA LEU A 49 -9.30 20.06 10.18
C LEU A 49 -9.85 19.55 11.52
N GLN A 50 -8.97 19.22 12.48
CA GLN A 50 -9.41 18.85 13.83
C GLN A 50 -10.07 20.01 14.55
N ARG A 51 -9.50 21.24 14.49
CA ARG A 51 -10.15 22.42 15.08
C ARG A 51 -11.49 22.74 14.42
N GLU A 52 -11.61 22.60 13.10
CA GLU A 52 -12.86 22.81 12.37
C GLU A 52 -13.91 21.76 12.76
N LYS A 53 -13.52 20.49 12.96
CA LYS A 53 -14.41 19.44 13.50
C LYS A 53 -14.85 19.73 14.94
N SER A 54 -13.93 20.12 15.81
CA SER A 54 -14.26 20.45 17.21
C SER A 54 -15.15 21.69 17.31
N ALA A 55 -14.92 22.71 16.47
CA ALA A 55 -15.76 23.90 16.40
C ALA A 55 -17.17 23.58 15.92
N SER A 56 -17.31 22.71 14.91
CA SER A 56 -18.62 22.24 14.43
C SER A 56 -19.39 21.43 15.47
N THR A 57 -18.70 20.72 16.35
CA THR A 57 -19.34 19.92 17.42
C THR A 57 -19.76 20.81 18.59
N ALA A 58 -19.00 21.87 18.89
CA ALA A 58 -19.33 22.82 19.95
C ALA A 58 -20.54 23.71 19.61
N THR A 59 -20.83 23.94 18.33
CA THR A 59 -22.05 24.66 17.91
C THR A 59 -23.31 23.83 18.02
N ASP A 60 -23.24 22.49 17.98
CA ASP A 60 -24.39 21.59 18.11
C ASP A 60 -24.82 21.38 19.58
N LEU A 61 -23.92 21.61 20.53
CA LEU A 61 -24.17 21.41 21.97
C LEU A 61 -24.76 22.62 22.70
N LEU A 62 -24.94 23.76 22.04
CA LEU A 62 -25.54 24.97 22.65
C LEU A 62 -27.04 25.14 22.35
N GLU A 63 -27.68 24.18 21.66
CA GLU A 63 -29.15 24.20 21.42
C GLU A 63 -29.94 23.21 22.32
N SER A 64 -29.30 22.60 23.32
CA SER A 64 -29.97 21.67 24.25
C SER A 64 -29.67 22.01 25.71
N ASP A 65 -30.12 23.18 26.15
CA ASP A 65 -30.23 23.52 27.58
C ASP A 65 -31.69 23.88 27.89
N SER A 66 -32.42 22.93 28.44
CA SER A 66 -33.67 23.16 29.15
C SER A 66 -33.80 22.13 30.25
N ASP A 67 -33.70 22.64 31.49
CA ASP A 67 -34.13 22.08 32.76
C ASP A 67 -33.71 20.64 33.09
N GLU A 68 -32.69 20.50 33.95
CA GLU A 68 -32.74 19.50 35.01
C GLU A 68 -31.94 19.97 36.23
N SER A 69 -32.59 20.01 37.39
CA SER A 69 -32.04 20.48 38.66
C SER A 69 -31.10 19.44 39.31
N PRO A 70 -30.04 19.84 40.04
CA PRO A 70 -29.11 18.91 40.66
C PRO A 70 -29.53 18.49 42.09
N PRO A 71 -29.31 17.23 42.52
CA PRO A 71 -29.30 16.87 43.92
C PRO A 71 -27.90 16.97 44.56
N SER A 72 -27.89 17.41 45.82
CA SER A 72 -26.73 17.61 46.71
C SER A 72 -25.89 16.35 46.98
N PRO A 73 -24.57 16.50 47.24
CA PRO A 73 -23.71 15.42 47.70
C PRO A 73 -23.52 15.43 49.21
N ALA A 74 -23.47 14.26 49.85
CA ALA A 74 -22.99 14.13 51.21
C ALA A 74 -22.24 12.80 51.45
N HIS A 75 -21.09 12.94 52.12
CA HIS A 75 -20.33 11.96 52.91
C HIS A 75 -19.35 10.97 52.23
N ALA A 76 -18.10 11.44 52.12
CA ALA A 76 -16.92 11.01 52.90
C ALA A 76 -16.68 9.51 53.26
N SER A 77 -15.45 9.08 52.93
CA SER A 77 -14.43 8.47 53.82
C SER A 77 -14.11 6.97 53.71
N ALA A 78 -12.78 6.75 53.74
CA ALA A 78 -12.01 5.61 54.24
C ALA A 78 -11.67 4.41 53.32
N ALA A 79 -10.37 4.17 53.22
CA ALA A 79 -9.66 3.00 52.69
C ALA A 79 -9.63 1.82 53.72
N PRO A 80 -8.72 0.84 53.59
CA PRO A 80 -8.63 -0.27 52.63
C PRO A 80 -8.77 -1.64 53.34
N GLU A 81 -8.80 -2.75 52.58
CA GLU A 81 -8.18 -4.07 52.88
C GLU A 81 -8.99 -5.28 52.39
N SER A 82 -8.21 -6.30 52.02
CA SER A 82 -8.48 -7.74 52.10
C SER A 82 -9.17 -8.45 50.93
N ALA A 83 -8.57 -9.59 50.61
CA ALA A 83 -8.89 -10.55 49.56
C ALA A 83 -10.14 -11.38 49.89
N SER A 84 -10.88 -11.80 48.87
CA SER A 84 -11.64 -13.05 48.91
C SER A 84 -11.87 -13.62 47.51
N ASP A 85 -11.55 -14.91 47.39
CA ASP A 85 -12.09 -15.84 46.40
C ASP A 85 -13.63 -15.81 46.35
N GLY A 86 -14.20 -16.20 45.20
CA GLY A 86 -15.50 -16.88 45.17
C GLY A 86 -16.55 -16.32 44.21
N GLU A 87 -16.76 -17.08 43.14
CA GLU A 87 -18.02 -17.41 42.45
C GLU A 87 -19.16 -16.38 42.26
N ALA A 88 -19.64 -16.38 41.01
CA ALA A 88 -20.97 -16.05 40.51
C ALA A 88 -21.42 -14.59 40.61
N ASP A 89 -21.72 -13.97 39.46
CA ASP A 89 -23.10 -13.53 39.20
C ASP A 89 -23.33 -13.11 37.75
N ALA A 90 -24.56 -13.36 37.33
CA ALA A 90 -25.11 -13.10 36.01
C ALA A 90 -25.10 -11.60 35.69
N ASN A 91 -24.48 -11.24 34.56
CA ASN A 91 -24.70 -9.95 33.93
C ASN A 91 -26.13 -9.93 33.36
N GLY A 92 -27.07 -9.42 34.16
CA GLY A 92 -28.32 -8.86 33.69
C GLY A 92 -28.00 -7.61 32.87
N PHE A 93 -27.88 -7.79 31.55
CA PHE A 93 -27.95 -6.70 30.59
C PHE A 93 -29.40 -6.19 30.60
N SER A 94 -29.57 -4.93 30.97
CA SER A 94 -30.84 -4.23 31.09
C SER A 94 -31.49 -4.04 29.70
N ASP A 95 -32.60 -4.73 29.46
CA ASP A 95 -33.48 -4.59 28.27
C ASP A 95 -34.17 -3.20 28.16
N GLU A 96 -33.89 -2.26 29.06
CA GLU A 96 -34.57 -0.96 29.16
C GLU A 96 -34.16 0.04 28.05
N GLU A 97 -32.93 -0.06 27.52
CA GLU A 97 -32.48 0.82 26.41
C GLU A 97 -33.10 0.44 25.05
N ASP A 98 -33.45 -0.84 24.86
CA ASP A 98 -34.05 -1.32 23.61
C ASP A 98 -35.54 -0.98 23.51
N GLU A 99 -36.25 -0.85 24.64
CA GLU A 99 -37.66 -0.41 24.66
C GLU A 99 -37.81 1.08 24.33
N GLU A 100 -36.89 1.94 24.76
CA GLU A 100 -36.94 3.37 24.46
C GLU A 100 -36.65 3.66 22.97
N ALA A 101 -35.69 2.94 22.38
CA ALA A 101 -35.42 3.02 20.94
C ALA A 101 -36.62 2.53 20.10
N ALA A 102 -37.32 1.49 20.55
CA ALA A 102 -38.54 0.99 19.89
C ALA A 102 -39.71 1.99 20.00
N ALA A 103 -39.85 2.67 21.15
CA ALA A 103 -40.88 3.68 21.36
C ALA A 103 -40.67 4.93 20.48
N LEU A 104 -39.42 5.40 20.35
CA LEU A 104 -39.06 6.52 19.47
C LEU A 104 -39.29 6.18 17.99
N ALA A 105 -38.97 4.96 17.58
CA ALA A 105 -39.24 4.48 16.22
C ALA A 105 -40.75 4.43 15.92
N MET A 106 -41.56 3.96 16.87
CA MET A 106 -43.02 3.93 16.71
C MET A 106 -43.63 5.33 16.67
N MET A 107 -43.16 6.27 17.50
CA MET A 107 -43.61 7.67 17.45
C MET A 107 -43.32 8.33 16.09
N SER A 108 -42.12 8.11 15.54
CA SER A 108 -41.75 8.63 14.23
C SER A 108 -42.65 8.10 13.11
N THR A 109 -43.00 6.81 13.15
CA THR A 109 -43.91 6.21 12.15
C THR A 109 -45.35 6.75 12.24
N LEU A 110 -45.84 7.04 13.44
CA LEU A 110 -47.17 7.64 13.63
C LEU A 110 -47.22 9.09 13.15
N GLN A 111 -46.14 9.86 13.34
CA GLN A 111 -46.02 11.23 12.83
C GLN A 111 -46.01 11.27 11.28
N LEU A 112 -45.40 10.26 10.65
CA LEU A 112 -45.39 10.11 9.19
C LEU A 112 -46.75 9.74 8.61
N LEU A 113 -47.57 9.00 9.36
CA LEU A 113 -48.93 8.62 8.95
C LEU A 113 -49.93 9.77 9.13
N GLN A 114 -49.80 10.58 10.17
CA GLN A 114 -50.64 11.76 10.38
C GLN A 114 -50.39 12.85 9.32
N SER A 115 -49.16 12.96 8.80
CA SER A 115 -48.81 13.92 7.74
C SER A 115 -49.37 13.57 6.35
N ARG A 116 -50.05 12.42 6.19
CA ARG A 116 -50.53 11.92 4.89
C ARG A 116 -52.06 11.99 4.72
N GLY A 117 -52.78 12.48 5.73
CA GLY A 117 -54.22 12.66 5.71
C GLY A 117 -54.63 14.09 5.34
N GLY A 118 -54.48 14.48 4.07
CA GLY A 118 -55.01 15.76 3.63
C GLY A 118 -54.80 16.04 2.15
N GLY A 119 -55.90 16.10 1.39
CA GLY A 119 -55.94 16.74 0.08
C GLY A 119 -55.81 15.80 -1.11
N GLY A 120 -56.95 15.32 -1.60
CA GLY A 120 -57.06 14.66 -2.89
C GLY A 120 -56.70 15.61 -4.04
N SER A 121 -55.69 15.23 -4.81
CA SER A 121 -55.64 15.42 -6.27
C SER A 121 -54.54 14.54 -6.83
N HIS A 122 -54.86 13.83 -7.91
CA HIS A 122 -54.03 12.80 -8.54
C HIS A 122 -52.59 13.26 -8.87
N PRO A 123 -51.56 12.46 -8.49
CA PRO A 123 -50.28 12.49 -9.21
C PRO A 123 -49.73 11.07 -9.40
N LEU A 124 -50.43 10.21 -10.16
CA LEU A 124 -49.96 8.85 -10.45
C LEU A 124 -48.80 8.81 -11.47
N ALA A 125 -48.45 9.94 -12.10
CA ALA A 125 -47.35 10.00 -13.08
C ALA A 125 -45.96 10.28 -12.45
N SER A 126 -45.88 10.95 -11.30
CA SER A 126 -44.58 11.44 -10.76
C SER A 126 -43.86 10.46 -9.82
N LYS A 127 -44.53 9.41 -9.32
CA LYS A 127 -43.90 8.41 -8.42
C LYS A 127 -42.96 7.44 -9.13
N ARG A 128 -43.22 7.12 -10.40
CA ARG A 128 -42.33 6.24 -11.20
C ARG A 128 -40.95 6.85 -11.49
N GLN A 129 -40.82 8.18 -11.48
CA GLN A 129 -39.55 8.85 -11.77
C GLN A 129 -38.63 8.96 -10.54
N ARG A 130 -39.17 8.92 -9.31
CA ARG A 130 -38.37 8.89 -8.07
C ARG A 130 -37.70 7.54 -7.81
N GLN A 131 -38.36 6.42 -8.15
CA GLN A 131 -37.78 5.07 -7.93
C GLN A 131 -36.59 4.73 -8.83
N ARG A 132 -36.39 5.44 -9.96
CA ARG A 132 -35.21 5.23 -10.83
C ARG A 132 -33.98 6.02 -10.41
N LYS A 133 -34.10 6.99 -9.49
CA LYS A 133 -32.98 7.84 -9.05
C LYS A 133 -32.20 7.26 -7.88
N ALA A 134 -32.86 6.57 -6.95
CA ALA A 134 -32.22 5.90 -5.81
C ALA A 134 -31.03 4.99 -6.19
N PRO A 135 -31.14 4.07 -7.18
CA PRO A 135 -30.02 3.18 -7.52
C PRO A 135 -28.84 3.90 -8.19
N ARG A 136 -29.02 5.13 -8.67
CA ARG A 136 -27.92 5.92 -9.24
C ARG A 136 -27.09 6.62 -8.17
N MET A 137 -27.72 7.05 -7.08
CA MET A 137 -27.00 7.66 -5.95
C MET A 137 -26.20 6.60 -5.19
N ALA A 138 -26.80 5.45 -4.88
CA ALA A 138 -26.11 4.34 -4.22
C ALA A 138 -24.86 3.87 -5.00
N ARG A 139 -24.93 3.85 -6.35
CA ARG A 139 -23.76 3.53 -7.20
C ARG A 139 -22.69 4.61 -7.20
N ALA A 140 -23.07 5.88 -7.08
CA ALA A 140 -22.10 6.98 -6.99
C ALA A 140 -21.41 6.99 -5.63
N GLU A 141 -22.15 6.72 -4.55
CA GLU A 141 -21.60 6.56 -3.20
C GLU A 141 -20.67 5.36 -3.11
N LEU A 142 -21.04 4.21 -3.69
CA LEU A 142 -20.17 3.04 -3.78
C LEU A 142 -18.88 3.36 -4.53
N ALA A 143 -18.97 4.03 -5.69
CA ALA A 143 -17.78 4.41 -6.47
C ALA A 143 -16.86 5.37 -5.70
N HIS A 144 -17.42 6.33 -4.97
CA HIS A 144 -16.65 7.23 -4.11
C HIS A 144 -16.00 6.49 -2.93
N ALA A 145 -16.71 5.54 -2.32
CA ALA A 145 -16.14 4.69 -1.27
C ALA A 145 -14.98 3.82 -1.81
N GLU A 146 -15.12 3.25 -3.00
CA GLU A 146 -14.05 2.49 -3.67
C GLU A 146 -12.81 3.35 -3.96
N GLU A 147 -13.00 4.59 -4.45
CA GLU A 147 -11.91 5.54 -4.67
C GLU A 147 -11.18 5.89 -3.36
N ARG A 148 -11.94 6.12 -2.27
CA ARG A 148 -11.36 6.39 -0.94
C ARG A 148 -10.57 5.19 -0.40
N VAL A 149 -11.07 3.96 -0.57
CA VAL A 149 -10.34 2.75 -0.19
C VAL A 149 -9.04 2.62 -0.98
N ALA A 150 -9.07 2.84 -2.29
CA ALA A 150 -7.88 2.79 -3.13
C ALA A 150 -6.83 3.84 -2.73
N ALA A 151 -7.27 5.05 -2.34
CA ALA A 151 -6.38 6.09 -1.84
C ALA A 151 -5.71 5.72 -0.51
N LEU A 152 -6.46 5.12 0.43
CA LEU A 152 -5.91 4.64 1.70
C LEU A 152 -4.94 3.46 1.50
N GLU A 153 -5.24 2.54 0.59
CA GLU A 153 -4.34 1.43 0.25
C GLU A 153 -3.01 1.95 -0.33
N ALA A 154 -3.06 2.98 -1.18
CA ALA A 154 -1.85 3.62 -1.70
C ALA A 154 -1.02 4.32 -0.60
N GLN A 155 -1.67 5.00 0.35
CA GLN A 155 -1.00 5.62 1.51
C GLN A 155 -0.35 4.57 2.42
N LEU A 156 -1.00 3.42 2.61
CA LEU A 156 -0.47 2.34 3.44
C LEU A 156 0.78 1.72 2.81
N LEU A 157 0.80 1.53 1.49
CA LEU A 157 1.98 1.06 0.75
C LEU A 157 3.16 2.06 0.86
N ASP A 158 2.90 3.36 0.75
CA ASP A 158 3.93 4.41 0.92
C ASP A 158 4.50 4.40 2.35
N ALA A 159 3.64 4.22 3.37
CA ALA A 159 4.07 4.07 4.75
C ALA A 159 4.92 2.81 4.98
N GLU A 160 4.58 1.68 4.36
CA GLU A 160 5.37 0.45 4.42
C GLU A 160 6.77 0.61 3.80
N GLU A 161 6.88 1.34 2.70
CA GLU A 161 8.16 1.67 2.06
C GLU A 161 9.04 2.54 2.99
N ILE A 162 8.46 3.57 3.63
CA ILE A 162 9.14 4.41 4.62
C ILE A 162 9.65 3.57 5.81
N ILE A 163 8.83 2.65 6.34
CA ILE A 163 9.22 1.76 7.44
C ILE A 163 10.39 0.86 7.01
N CYS A 164 10.40 0.36 5.78
CA CYS A 164 11.51 -0.44 5.26
C CYS A 164 12.81 0.36 5.19
N HIS A 165 12.76 1.60 4.71
CA HIS A 165 13.92 2.50 4.69
C HIS A 165 14.45 2.80 6.10
N LEU A 166 13.57 3.12 7.05
CA LEU A 166 13.96 3.40 8.43
C LEU A 166 14.58 2.16 9.11
N LYS A 167 14.05 0.95 8.84
CA LYS A 167 14.65 -0.29 9.33
C LYS A 167 16.05 -0.53 8.76
N ALA A 168 16.25 -0.28 7.47
CA ALA A 168 17.56 -0.39 6.83
C ALA A 168 18.57 0.61 7.43
N GLU A 169 18.15 1.85 7.65
CA GLU A 169 18.97 2.90 8.27
C GLU A 169 19.33 2.53 9.73
N LYS A 170 18.37 2.04 10.52
CA LYS A 170 18.61 1.55 11.89
C LYS A 170 19.65 0.43 11.91
N LEU A 171 19.56 -0.54 11.00
CA LEU A 171 20.55 -1.62 10.89
C LEU A 171 21.94 -1.12 10.49
N ALA A 172 22.02 -0.14 9.59
CA ALA A 172 23.29 0.49 9.20
C ALA A 172 23.92 1.26 10.38
N ALA A 173 23.12 1.98 11.16
CA ALA A 173 23.56 2.67 12.37
C ALA A 173 24.07 1.68 13.42
N LEU A 174 23.36 0.57 13.68
CA LEU A 174 23.79 -0.47 14.61
C LEU A 174 25.13 -1.11 14.22
N ARG A 175 25.33 -1.41 12.93
CA ARG A 175 26.64 -1.90 12.44
C ARG A 175 27.76 -0.89 12.62
N SER A 176 27.45 0.40 12.53
CA SER A 176 28.43 1.48 12.74
C SER A 176 28.81 1.59 14.22
N VAL A 177 27.84 1.47 15.13
CA VAL A 177 28.08 1.40 16.58
C VAL A 177 28.94 0.17 16.91
N GLU A 178 28.61 -1.01 16.37
CA GLU A 178 29.37 -2.23 16.58
C GLU A 178 30.84 -2.08 16.14
N LYS A 179 31.09 -1.48 14.97
CA LYS A 179 32.45 -1.18 14.50
C LYS A 179 33.20 -0.24 15.43
N LEU A 180 32.54 0.80 15.95
CA LEU A 180 33.14 1.72 16.92
C LEU A 180 33.46 0.97 18.23
N THR A 181 32.56 0.15 18.74
CA THR A 181 32.80 -0.69 19.93
C THR A 181 33.96 -1.65 19.73
N GLN A 182 34.06 -2.31 18.57
CA GLN A 182 35.19 -3.18 18.23
C GLN A 182 36.52 -2.39 18.13
N SER A 183 36.50 -1.21 17.51
CA SER A 183 37.70 -0.35 17.42
C SER A 183 38.17 0.13 18.79
N LEU A 184 37.23 0.42 19.70
CA LEU A 184 37.52 0.81 21.07
C LEU A 184 38.12 -0.35 21.86
N ALA A 185 37.55 -1.55 21.72
CA ALA A 185 38.09 -2.76 22.35
C ALA A 185 39.50 -3.10 21.83
N ALA A 186 39.75 -2.96 20.52
CA ALA A 186 41.06 -3.16 19.94
C ALA A 186 42.10 -2.12 20.43
N ALA A 187 41.69 -0.86 20.56
CA ALA A 187 42.55 0.19 21.11
C ALA A 187 42.92 -0.07 22.58
N GLN A 188 41.97 -0.60 23.37
CA GLN A 188 42.22 -1.02 24.75
C GLN A 188 43.18 -2.22 24.86
N GLN A 189 43.15 -3.14 23.90
CA GLN A 189 44.07 -4.29 23.86
C GLN A 189 45.47 -3.93 23.35
N GLY A 190 45.59 -2.92 22.49
CA GLY A 190 46.87 -2.48 21.92
C GLY A 190 47.68 -1.54 22.82
N ALA A 191 47.02 -0.85 23.76
CA ALA A 191 47.69 -0.13 24.84
C ALA A 191 48.02 -1.13 25.94
N GLY A 192 49.26 -1.65 25.96
CA GLY A 192 49.71 -2.59 27.00
C GLY A 192 49.38 -2.10 28.41
N GLU A 193 48.73 -2.97 29.18
CA GLU A 193 48.47 -2.86 30.62
C GLU A 193 48.26 -1.43 31.19
N PRO A 194 47.08 -0.82 31.01
CA PRO A 194 46.56 0.09 32.00
C PRO A 194 45.88 -0.74 33.09
N ALA A 195 46.39 -0.63 34.32
CA ALA A 195 45.77 -1.15 35.53
C ALA A 195 44.24 -0.96 35.48
N SER A 196 43.52 -2.04 35.76
CA SER A 196 42.07 -2.21 35.65
C SER A 196 41.27 -1.07 36.30
N VAL A 197 40.94 -0.03 35.54
CA VAL A 197 39.86 0.89 35.91
C VAL A 197 38.62 0.46 35.13
N ASN A 198 37.86 -0.45 35.76
CA ASN A 198 36.53 -0.86 35.29
C ASN A 198 35.56 0.35 35.40
N ILE A 199 35.53 1.20 34.38
CA ILE A 199 34.59 2.33 34.28
C ILE A 199 33.18 1.85 33.87
N TRP A 200 33.02 0.59 33.46
CA TRP A 200 31.72 -0.03 33.15
C TRP A 200 31.09 -0.78 34.33
N CYS A 201 31.42 -0.42 35.58
CA CYS A 201 30.58 -0.83 36.70
C CYS A 201 29.18 -0.24 36.49
N THR A 202 28.22 -1.14 36.30
CA THR A 202 26.80 -0.81 36.24
C THR A 202 26.42 0.02 37.48
N PRO A 203 25.51 1.00 37.37
CA PRO A 203 25.12 1.85 38.50
C PRO A 203 24.51 1.10 39.70
N ASN A 204 24.23 -0.20 39.54
CA ASN A 204 23.47 -0.99 40.52
C ASN A 204 24.33 -1.84 41.47
N ALA A 205 25.67 -1.83 41.34
CA ALA A 205 26.54 -2.66 42.18
C ALA A 205 27.15 -1.91 43.39
N LEU A 206 26.97 -0.59 43.52
CA LEU A 206 27.61 0.23 44.56
C LEU A 206 26.76 0.50 45.81
N SER A 207 25.57 -0.09 45.94
CA SER A 207 24.69 0.18 47.09
C SER A 207 24.77 -0.83 48.24
N LEU A 208 25.69 -1.81 48.21
CA LEU A 208 25.68 -2.91 49.20
C LEU A 208 27.05 -3.28 49.81
N ALA A 209 28.02 -2.37 49.80
CA ALA A 209 29.33 -2.59 50.42
C ALA A 209 29.77 -1.48 51.39
N ALA A 210 28.81 -0.77 51.97
CA ALA A 210 29.06 0.12 53.11
C ALA A 210 28.54 -0.57 54.38
N GLU A 211 29.33 -1.49 54.94
CA GLU A 211 29.36 -1.84 56.37
C GLU A 211 30.29 -3.04 56.58
N SER A 212 31.57 -2.77 56.86
CA SER A 212 32.36 -3.48 57.89
C SER A 212 33.86 -3.19 57.73
N GLY A 213 34.51 -2.97 58.86
CA GLY A 213 35.93 -3.34 59.01
C GLY A 213 36.92 -2.20 59.14
N ASP A 214 36.73 -1.40 60.18
CA ASP A 214 37.77 -0.99 61.12
C ASP A 214 39.09 -1.79 60.99
N SER A 215 40.20 -1.12 60.64
CA SER A 215 41.56 -1.63 60.76
C SER A 215 42.54 -0.46 60.74
N ASP A 216 42.92 -0.09 61.95
CA ASP A 216 43.95 0.88 62.29
C ASP A 216 45.34 0.58 61.69
N HIS A 217 46.05 1.68 61.39
CA HIS A 217 47.51 1.89 61.54
C HIS A 217 48.49 1.35 60.47
N PRO A 218 49.73 1.90 60.39
CA PRO A 218 50.12 3.31 60.21
C PRO A 218 51.26 3.52 59.18
N GLU A 219 51.46 4.79 58.83
CA GLU A 219 52.70 5.47 58.41
C GLU A 219 53.82 4.68 57.69
N THR A 220 54.19 5.14 56.49
CA THR A 220 55.61 5.32 56.14
C THR A 220 55.76 6.30 54.96
N LEU A 221 56.20 7.51 55.29
CA LEU A 221 57.31 8.22 54.65
C LEU A 221 57.49 8.00 53.12
N SER A 222 56.87 8.87 52.32
CA SER A 222 57.48 9.36 51.09
C SER A 222 57.21 10.84 50.97
N ASP A 223 58.10 11.57 51.63
CA ASP A 223 58.28 12.99 51.49
C ASP A 223 58.89 13.26 50.09
N ARG A 224 58.25 14.17 49.35
CA ARG A 224 58.94 15.21 48.56
C ARG A 224 59.54 14.83 47.20
N ALA A 225 58.71 14.90 46.16
CA ALA A 225 58.82 15.84 45.03
C ALA A 225 57.70 15.54 44.00
N ASP A 226 57.27 16.57 43.25
CA ASP A 226 56.36 16.52 42.08
C ASP A 226 54.86 16.86 42.26
N ALA A 227 54.51 17.67 43.27
CA ALA A 227 53.12 18.13 43.48
C ALA A 227 52.65 19.32 42.60
N SER A 228 53.03 19.44 41.31
CA SER A 228 52.63 20.63 40.52
C SER A 228 52.15 20.41 39.08
N ILE A 229 52.04 19.17 38.58
CA ILE A 229 51.63 18.90 37.18
C ILE A 229 50.22 18.28 37.07
N ASP A 230 49.62 17.82 38.17
CA ASP A 230 48.33 17.11 38.14
C ASP A 230 47.07 18.01 38.20
N GLY A 231 47.24 19.32 38.41
CA GLY A 231 46.12 20.26 38.56
C GLY A 231 45.28 20.43 37.29
N ASP A 232 45.92 20.74 36.16
CA ASP A 232 45.22 21.11 34.91
C ASP A 232 44.54 19.91 34.22
N ASN A 233 45.09 18.70 34.38
CA ASN A 233 44.46 17.49 33.83
C ASN A 233 43.20 17.08 34.60
N SER A 234 43.09 17.43 35.89
CA SER A 234 41.93 17.05 36.70
C SER A 234 40.66 17.80 36.27
N GLU A 235 40.78 19.07 35.89
CA GLU A 235 39.68 19.91 35.41
C GLU A 235 39.21 19.45 34.02
N SER A 236 40.15 19.18 33.11
CA SER A 236 39.87 18.59 31.80
C SER A 236 39.09 17.27 31.88
N VAL A 237 39.47 16.37 32.80
CA VAL A 237 38.78 15.09 32.99
C VAL A 237 37.39 15.28 33.58
N ALA A 238 37.21 16.25 34.48
CA ALA A 238 35.90 16.60 35.04
C ALA A 238 34.95 17.16 33.97
N GLU A 239 35.44 18.06 33.11
CA GLU A 239 34.69 18.58 31.96
C GLU A 239 34.30 17.46 30.99
N LEU A 240 35.23 16.58 30.63
CA LEU A 240 34.94 15.47 29.74
C LEU A 240 33.86 14.56 30.34
N ARG A 241 33.94 14.21 31.63
CA ARG A 241 32.89 13.43 32.32
C ARG A 241 31.54 14.14 32.30
N ALA A 242 31.51 15.47 32.50
CA ALA A 242 30.29 16.26 32.41
C ALA A 242 29.70 16.23 30.99
N THR A 243 30.54 16.36 29.95
CA THR A 243 30.08 16.25 28.56
C THR A 243 29.54 14.86 28.21
N VAL A 244 30.18 13.79 28.70
CA VAL A 244 29.72 12.41 28.50
C VAL A 244 28.35 12.20 29.15
N ARG A 245 28.16 12.65 30.41
CA ARG A 245 26.84 12.56 31.08
C ARG A 245 25.76 13.33 30.33
N ARG A 246 26.08 14.52 29.84
CA ARG A 246 25.15 15.34 29.03
C ARG A 246 24.78 14.64 27.72
N LEU A 247 25.76 14.09 26.99
CA LEU A 247 25.50 13.35 25.76
C LEU A 247 24.69 12.08 26.02
N GLN A 248 24.95 11.39 27.14
CA GLN A 248 24.19 10.21 27.53
C GLN A 248 22.73 10.56 27.86
N ALA A 249 22.49 11.66 28.57
CA ALA A 249 21.14 12.19 28.83
C ALA A 249 20.44 12.64 27.53
N GLN A 250 21.17 13.23 26.58
CA GLN A 250 20.62 13.57 25.27
C GLN A 250 20.25 12.33 24.45
N LEU A 251 21.07 11.28 24.51
CA LEU A 251 20.80 10.02 23.83
C LEU A 251 19.56 9.33 24.40
N SER A 252 19.42 9.27 25.73
CA SER A 252 18.24 8.67 26.38
C SER A 252 16.97 9.46 26.07
N ALA A 253 17.02 10.80 26.14
CA ALA A 253 15.89 11.64 25.77
C ALA A 253 15.50 11.49 24.29
N GLN A 254 16.48 11.34 23.39
CA GLN A 254 16.20 11.09 21.97
C GLN A 254 15.59 9.70 21.73
N GLN A 255 15.99 8.69 22.51
CA GLN A 255 15.40 7.36 22.45
C GLN A 255 13.94 7.38 22.91
N GLU A 256 13.65 7.97 24.06
CA GLU A 256 12.29 8.15 24.58
C GLU A 256 11.40 8.90 23.57
N SER A 257 11.91 9.98 22.98
CA SER A 257 11.17 10.73 21.96
C SER A 257 10.85 9.90 20.72
N ARG A 258 11.75 9.01 20.29
CA ARG A 258 11.50 8.11 19.14
C ARG A 258 10.52 7.01 19.49
N GLU A 259 10.56 6.51 20.72
CA GLU A 259 9.60 5.50 21.21
C GLU A 259 8.19 6.07 21.25
N LEU A 260 8.02 7.30 21.77
CA LEU A 260 6.73 7.99 21.75
C LEU A 260 6.23 8.25 20.32
N GLU A 261 7.09 8.74 19.42
CA GLU A 261 6.71 8.96 18.01
C GLU A 261 6.31 7.64 17.33
N GLN A 262 6.99 6.53 17.66
CA GLN A 262 6.64 5.22 17.15
C GLN A 262 5.31 4.74 17.71
N GLU A 263 5.04 4.95 19.00
CA GLU A 263 3.76 4.62 19.64
C GLU A 263 2.60 5.41 19.03
N GLU A 264 2.77 6.72 18.79
CA GLU A 264 1.81 7.57 18.12
C GLU A 264 1.50 7.06 16.70
N ARG A 265 2.53 6.72 15.91
CA ARG A 265 2.34 6.13 14.58
C ARG A 265 1.58 4.80 14.63
N MET A 266 1.90 3.95 15.59
CA MET A 266 1.19 2.68 15.79
C MET A 266 -0.27 2.91 16.20
N ALA A 267 -0.57 3.94 16.99
CA ALA A 267 -1.94 4.29 17.37
C ALA A 267 -2.77 4.73 16.15
N VAL A 268 -2.21 5.56 15.27
CA VAL A 268 -2.85 6.00 14.02
C VAL A 268 -3.12 4.81 13.10
N ILE A 269 -2.15 3.89 12.94
CA ILE A 269 -2.33 2.68 12.12
C ILE A 269 -3.50 1.84 12.66
N ARG A 270 -3.55 1.60 13.98
CA ARG A 270 -4.65 0.84 14.60
C ARG A 270 -6.01 1.51 14.40
N GLU A 271 -6.06 2.84 14.38
CA GLU A 271 -7.30 3.59 14.11
C GLU A 271 -7.72 3.47 12.64
N GLN A 272 -6.78 3.61 11.71
CA GLN A 272 -7.04 3.43 10.28
C GLN A 272 -7.49 1.99 9.97
N GLU A 273 -6.88 0.98 10.59
CA GLU A 273 -7.31 -0.42 10.47
C GLU A 273 -8.75 -0.62 10.92
N ARG A 274 -9.14 -0.01 12.06
CA ARG A 274 -10.53 -0.03 12.54
C ARG A 274 -11.49 0.66 11.56
N GLU A 275 -11.09 1.80 10.99
CA GLU A 275 -11.91 2.50 9.99
C GLU A 275 -12.07 1.67 8.70
N ILE A 276 -11.00 1.03 8.21
CA ILE A 276 -11.05 0.13 7.05
C ILE A 276 -11.98 -1.06 7.32
N GLN A 277 -11.91 -1.66 8.51
CA GLN A 277 -12.81 -2.75 8.89
C GLN A 277 -14.27 -2.29 8.90
N LYS A 278 -14.55 -1.11 9.46
CA LYS A 278 -15.89 -0.50 9.44
C LYS A 278 -16.39 -0.29 8.01
N LEU A 279 -15.57 0.30 7.13
CA LEU A 279 -15.93 0.54 5.73
C LEU A 279 -16.14 -0.76 4.94
N ARG A 280 -15.36 -1.81 5.23
CA ARG A 280 -15.58 -3.15 4.63
C ARG A 280 -16.94 -3.72 4.99
N LEU A 281 -17.31 -3.63 6.27
CA LEU A 281 -18.60 -4.10 6.77
C LEU A 281 -19.77 -3.27 6.21
N GLU A 282 -19.62 -1.95 6.08
CA GLU A 282 -20.60 -1.10 5.39
C GLU A 282 -20.74 -1.48 3.91
N ARG A 283 -19.64 -1.77 3.23
CA ARG A 283 -19.67 -2.22 1.82
C ARG A 283 -20.38 -3.56 1.66
N GLU A 284 -20.15 -4.50 2.58
CA GLU A 284 -20.81 -5.80 2.59
C GLU A 284 -22.33 -5.65 2.78
N ARG A 285 -22.76 -4.87 3.79
CA ARG A 285 -24.19 -4.54 3.98
C ARG A 285 -24.82 -3.91 2.74
N LEU A 286 -24.14 -2.95 2.11
CA LEU A 286 -24.64 -2.32 0.88
C LEU A 286 -24.71 -3.31 -0.29
N ALA A 287 -23.77 -4.25 -0.39
CA ALA A 287 -23.82 -5.31 -1.40
C ALA A 287 -25.04 -6.23 -1.19
N GLU A 288 -25.30 -6.66 0.04
CA GLU A 288 -26.50 -7.44 0.39
C GLU A 288 -27.80 -6.70 0.01
N THR A 289 -27.90 -5.41 0.32
CA THR A 289 -29.08 -4.61 -0.07
C THR A 289 -29.24 -4.49 -1.59
N CYS A 290 -28.14 -4.47 -2.35
CA CYS A 290 -28.19 -4.46 -3.81
C CYS A 290 -28.68 -5.81 -4.35
N GLU A 291 -28.19 -6.92 -3.81
CA GLU A 291 -28.65 -8.27 -4.18
C GLU A 291 -30.13 -8.47 -3.87
N ASP A 292 -30.62 -7.98 -2.73
CA ASP A 292 -32.03 -8.00 -2.36
C ASP A 292 -32.91 -7.21 -3.35
N LEU A 293 -32.46 -6.01 -3.74
CA LEU A 293 -33.15 -5.19 -4.72
C LEU A 293 -33.17 -5.85 -6.11
N ASP A 294 -32.06 -6.47 -6.52
CA ASP A 294 -31.97 -7.20 -7.77
C ASP A 294 -32.89 -8.44 -7.75
N ALA A 295 -32.94 -9.19 -6.65
CA ALA A 295 -33.87 -10.32 -6.48
C ALA A 295 -35.35 -9.86 -6.49
N ARG A 296 -35.67 -8.70 -5.92
CA ARG A 296 -37.01 -8.10 -5.99
C ARG A 296 -37.36 -7.67 -7.42
N LEU A 297 -36.43 -7.08 -8.15
CA LEU A 297 -36.62 -6.71 -9.56
C LEU A 297 -36.82 -7.96 -10.43
N PHE A 298 -36.06 -9.03 -10.19
CA PHE A 298 -36.18 -10.28 -10.93
C PHE A 298 -37.56 -10.93 -10.72
N ARG A 299 -38.03 -11.01 -9.46
CA ARG A 299 -39.40 -11.47 -9.14
C ARG A 299 -40.48 -10.61 -9.78
N ALA A 300 -40.31 -9.29 -9.82
CA ALA A 300 -41.26 -8.40 -10.47
C ALA A 300 -41.31 -8.59 -11.99
N LEU A 301 -40.17 -8.83 -12.63
CA LEU A 301 -40.10 -9.11 -14.07
C LEU A 301 -40.71 -10.46 -14.44
N ASP A 302 -40.50 -11.49 -13.61
CA ASP A 302 -41.12 -12.81 -13.78
C ASP A 302 -42.65 -12.72 -13.69
N GLY A 303 -43.17 -11.94 -12.74
CA GLY A 303 -44.60 -11.63 -12.63
C GLY A 303 -45.18 -10.91 -13.85
N VAL A 304 -44.43 -9.98 -14.46
CA VAL A 304 -44.84 -9.30 -15.70
C VAL A 304 -44.86 -10.26 -16.88
N SER A 305 -43.86 -11.13 -17.01
CA SER A 305 -43.83 -12.14 -18.09
C SER A 305 -45.02 -13.09 -18.00
N LYS A 306 -45.44 -13.47 -16.78
CA LYS A 306 -46.58 -14.36 -16.57
C LYS A 306 -47.92 -13.68 -16.86
N ALA A 307 -48.03 -12.37 -16.58
CA ALA A 307 -49.21 -11.58 -16.94
C ALA A 307 -49.34 -11.38 -18.46
N ASP A 308 -48.21 -11.27 -19.18
CA ASP A 308 -48.19 -11.15 -20.64
C ASP A 308 -48.69 -12.45 -21.31
N SER A 309 -48.25 -13.63 -20.82
CA SER A 309 -48.78 -14.93 -21.27
C SER A 309 -50.26 -15.15 -20.94
N LEU A 310 -50.84 -14.41 -20.00
CA LEU A 310 -52.27 -14.53 -19.65
C LEU A 310 -53.15 -13.60 -20.49
N LEU A 311 -52.54 -12.70 -21.26
CA LEU A 311 -53.18 -11.81 -22.24
C LEU A 311 -53.03 -12.32 -23.68
N GLU A 312 -52.47 -13.52 -23.89
CA GLU A 312 -52.70 -14.28 -25.11
C GLU A 312 -54.19 -14.67 -25.13
N ILE A 313 -54.99 -13.76 -25.69
CA ILE A 313 -56.38 -13.99 -26.07
C ILE A 313 -56.35 -15.28 -26.90
N PRO A 314 -57.15 -16.30 -26.56
CA PRO A 314 -57.27 -17.48 -27.40
C PRO A 314 -57.58 -17.01 -28.80
N ASP A 315 -56.70 -17.31 -29.76
CA ASP A 315 -57.01 -17.22 -31.17
C ASP A 315 -58.11 -18.26 -31.41
N ASP A 316 -59.35 -17.90 -31.09
CA ASP A 316 -60.53 -18.65 -31.46
C ASP A 316 -60.52 -18.72 -32.99
N ASP A 317 -60.35 -19.95 -33.48
CA ASP A 317 -60.33 -20.35 -34.86
C ASP A 317 -61.52 -19.75 -35.63
N ASP A 318 -61.28 -18.65 -36.35
CA ASP A 318 -62.15 -18.20 -37.44
C ASP A 318 -61.38 -18.36 -38.75
N ASP A 319 -61.56 -19.54 -39.34
CA ASP A 319 -61.30 -19.85 -40.73
C ASP A 319 -62.01 -18.82 -41.63
N ASN A 320 -61.39 -17.68 -41.93
CA ASN A 320 -61.93 -16.82 -42.97
C ASN A 320 -60.87 -16.01 -43.73
N ASP A 321 -60.74 -16.42 -45.00
CA ASP A 321 -60.39 -15.64 -46.16
C ASP A 321 -58.99 -14.99 -46.22
N GLU A 322 -58.10 -15.73 -46.89
CA GLU A 322 -57.35 -15.24 -48.05
C GLU A 322 -57.92 -13.91 -48.58
N ASN A 323 -57.18 -12.81 -48.38
CA ASN A 323 -56.84 -11.79 -49.38
C ASN A 323 -56.58 -10.41 -48.74
N LEU A 324 -55.72 -9.65 -49.40
CA LEU A 324 -55.50 -8.21 -49.26
C LEU A 324 -54.69 -7.66 -48.07
N LEU A 325 -53.39 -7.58 -48.36
CA LEU A 325 -52.68 -6.31 -48.56
C LEU A 325 -52.51 -5.38 -47.34
N LEU A 326 -51.23 -5.27 -46.98
CA LEU A 326 -50.52 -4.01 -46.84
C LEU A 326 -51.25 -2.94 -46.02
N SER A 327 -50.98 -2.91 -44.73
CA SER A 327 -50.34 -1.75 -44.07
C SER A 327 -50.45 -1.90 -42.57
N ARG A 328 -49.52 -1.22 -41.88
CA ARG A 328 -49.71 -0.71 -40.52
C ARG A 328 -49.57 -1.75 -39.40
N HIS A 329 -48.35 -1.90 -38.89
CA HIS A 329 -47.91 -1.28 -37.62
C HIS A 329 -46.59 -1.94 -37.19
N ARG A 330 -45.47 -1.26 -37.44
CA ARG A 330 -44.62 -0.64 -36.39
C ARG A 330 -44.01 -1.63 -35.38
N SER A 331 -42.83 -2.12 -35.76
CA SER A 331 -41.58 -1.99 -35.00
C SER A 331 -41.68 -1.89 -33.47
N VAL A 332 -41.52 -3.01 -32.78
CA VAL A 332 -41.02 -3.03 -31.38
C VAL A 332 -39.90 -4.05 -31.12
N SER A 333 -39.35 -4.69 -32.15
CA SER A 333 -38.29 -5.71 -32.02
C SER A 333 -36.86 -5.16 -31.81
N SER A 334 -36.67 -3.85 -31.60
CA SER A 334 -35.33 -3.21 -31.64
C SER A 334 -34.72 -2.79 -30.29
N LEU A 335 -35.18 -3.32 -29.15
CA LEU A 335 -34.66 -2.91 -27.82
C LEU A 335 -33.95 -3.99 -27.00
N ARG A 336 -33.73 -5.20 -27.53
CA ARG A 336 -32.90 -6.23 -26.86
C ARG A 336 -31.41 -6.23 -27.25
N GLY A 337 -30.97 -5.38 -28.19
CA GLY A 337 -29.59 -5.37 -28.70
C GLY A 337 -28.63 -4.32 -28.12
N ARG A 338 -29.02 -3.53 -27.11
CA ARG A 338 -28.29 -2.29 -26.74
C ARG A 338 -27.88 -2.20 -25.27
N ARG A 339 -27.28 -3.27 -24.72
CA ARG A 339 -26.57 -3.22 -23.42
C ARG A 339 -25.35 -4.17 -23.40
N ARG A 340 -24.40 -3.97 -24.30
CA ARG A 340 -23.00 -4.46 -24.15
C ARG A 340 -22.14 -3.75 -25.20
N ARG A 341 -21.74 -2.51 -24.89
CA ARG A 341 -20.59 -1.80 -25.48
C ARG A 341 -20.48 -0.42 -24.84
N VAL A 342 -19.83 -0.36 -23.68
CA VAL A 342 -19.19 0.86 -23.16
C VAL A 342 -17.95 0.39 -22.42
N LEU A 343 -16.88 0.17 -23.19
CA LEU A 343 -15.47 0.33 -22.83
C LEU A 343 -14.69 0.22 -24.16
N SER A 344 -14.83 1.25 -25.00
CA SER A 344 -13.91 1.50 -26.11
C SER A 344 -13.17 2.77 -25.73
N LEU A 345 -12.07 2.63 -24.96
CA LEU A 345 -11.15 3.74 -24.76
C LEU A 345 -10.54 4.09 -26.11
N ALA A 346 -10.74 5.34 -26.50
CA ALA A 346 -10.12 5.95 -27.67
C ALA A 346 -8.60 5.90 -27.51
N SER A 347 -7.96 5.16 -28.42
CA SER A 347 -6.57 5.33 -28.80
C SER A 347 -6.55 6.46 -29.83
N SER A 348 -6.14 7.65 -29.41
CA SER A 348 -5.81 8.75 -30.32
C SER A 348 -4.34 8.64 -30.68
N GLY A 349 -4.05 8.10 -31.87
CA GLY A 349 -2.72 8.10 -32.47
C GLY A 349 -2.89 8.25 -33.97
N SER A 350 -3.29 9.44 -34.40
CA SER A 350 -3.39 9.84 -35.80
C SER A 350 -1.99 9.85 -36.40
N ALA A 351 -1.76 8.98 -37.37
CA ALA A 351 -0.66 9.07 -38.30
C ALA A 351 -0.95 10.14 -39.36
N ASP A 352 0.14 10.55 -40.01
CA ASP A 352 0.22 10.86 -41.44
C ASP A 352 -0.05 12.29 -41.89
N MET A 353 1.03 13.01 -42.24
CA MET A 353 1.17 13.74 -43.51
C MET A 353 2.67 13.96 -43.76
N GLY A 354 3.14 13.50 -44.92
CA GLY A 354 4.54 13.39 -45.28
C GLY A 354 5.25 14.69 -45.66
N SER A 355 6.55 14.53 -45.94
CA SER A 355 7.31 15.44 -46.79
C SER A 355 8.50 14.69 -47.37
N GLU A 356 8.37 14.31 -48.64
CA GLU A 356 9.46 13.90 -49.51
C GLU A 356 10.25 15.14 -49.91
N SER A 357 11.58 15.12 -49.77
CA SER A 357 12.48 15.99 -50.52
C SER A 357 13.84 15.31 -50.65
N SER A 358 14.10 14.82 -51.86
CA SER A 358 15.41 14.45 -52.38
C SER A 358 16.38 15.64 -52.37
N GLU A 359 17.66 15.42 -52.05
CA GLU A 359 18.80 15.49 -53.00
C GLU A 359 20.16 15.60 -52.30
N SER A 360 21.03 14.65 -52.67
CA SER A 360 22.48 14.73 -52.93
C SER A 360 23.43 15.49 -52.00
N GLY A 361 24.42 14.76 -51.47
CA GLY A 361 25.72 15.33 -51.11
C GLY A 361 26.54 14.45 -50.15
N GLU A 362 27.24 13.45 -50.66
CA GLU A 362 28.38 12.82 -49.95
C GLU A 362 29.40 13.89 -49.55
N PRO A 363 29.92 13.82 -48.32
CA PRO A 363 31.33 13.49 -48.23
C PRO A 363 31.64 12.43 -47.17
N ALA A 364 32.47 11.48 -47.56
CA ALA A 364 33.12 10.50 -46.72
C ALA A 364 33.90 11.17 -45.56
N ALA A 365 33.39 11.02 -44.34
CA ALA A 365 34.12 11.32 -43.12
C ALA A 365 33.72 10.34 -42.00
N ALA A 366 34.69 9.51 -41.62
CA ALA A 366 34.86 8.82 -40.35
C ALA A 366 33.61 8.32 -39.59
N ALA A 367 33.43 7.00 -39.62
CA ALA A 367 32.49 6.24 -38.82
C ALA A 367 32.57 6.53 -37.32
N VAL A 368 31.68 7.41 -36.83
CA VAL A 368 31.21 7.46 -35.44
C VAL A 368 29.82 6.83 -35.44
N GLY A 369 29.78 5.51 -35.60
CA GLY A 369 28.55 4.71 -35.54
C GLY A 369 28.18 4.41 -34.10
N ALA A 370 27.34 5.24 -33.48
CA ALA A 370 26.67 4.93 -32.22
C ALA A 370 25.47 5.86 -31.94
N SER A 371 24.54 5.98 -32.89
CA SER A 371 23.18 6.48 -32.61
C SER A 371 22.17 5.43 -33.06
N ALA A 372 22.38 4.19 -32.58
CA ALA A 372 21.37 3.14 -32.63
C ALA A 372 20.22 3.54 -31.71
N SER A 373 19.06 3.83 -32.30
CA SER A 373 17.71 3.89 -31.71
C SER A 373 17.66 3.70 -30.19
N GLU A 374 17.51 4.79 -29.44
CA GLU A 374 17.29 4.80 -27.98
C GLU A 374 16.05 4.02 -27.52
N TYR A 375 15.20 3.58 -28.45
CA TYR A 375 14.07 2.73 -28.11
C TYR A 375 14.50 1.29 -27.89
N PRO A 376 14.18 0.70 -26.72
CA PRO A 376 14.52 -0.68 -26.44
C PRO A 376 13.83 -1.59 -27.46
N GLN A 377 14.64 -2.37 -28.16
CA GLN A 377 14.20 -3.31 -29.20
C GLN A 377 13.68 -4.59 -28.55
N TRP A 378 12.62 -5.19 -29.13
CA TRP A 378 12.17 -6.52 -28.75
C TRP A 378 13.25 -7.56 -29.08
N ARG A 379 13.68 -8.32 -28.09
CA ARG A 379 14.64 -9.43 -28.22
C ARG A 379 13.91 -10.75 -27.99
N GLU A 380 14.16 -11.73 -28.85
CA GLU A 380 13.62 -13.07 -28.67
C GLU A 380 14.35 -13.82 -27.54
N GLU A 381 13.58 -14.44 -26.64
CA GLU A 381 14.07 -15.23 -25.51
C GLU A 381 14.20 -16.70 -25.89
N LEU A 382 15.44 -17.08 -26.23
CA LEU A 382 15.80 -18.43 -26.67
C LEU A 382 16.10 -19.40 -25.51
N ALA A 383 16.17 -18.89 -24.27
CA ALA A 383 16.45 -19.70 -23.09
C ALA A 383 15.40 -20.80 -22.91
N ARG A 384 15.88 -22.03 -22.63
CA ARG A 384 15.05 -23.19 -22.35
C ARG A 384 15.29 -23.63 -20.91
N HIS A 385 14.26 -23.50 -20.09
CA HIS A 385 14.24 -23.97 -18.71
C HIS A 385 13.55 -25.34 -18.62
N PRO A 386 13.94 -26.21 -17.67
CA PRO A 386 13.27 -27.48 -17.46
C PRO A 386 11.81 -27.26 -17.05
N THR A 387 10.91 -28.15 -17.46
CA THR A 387 9.50 -28.01 -17.09
C THR A 387 9.29 -28.35 -15.61
N PRO A 388 8.69 -27.46 -14.81
CA PRO A 388 8.39 -27.76 -13.42
C PRO A 388 7.38 -28.91 -13.27
N HIS A 389 7.35 -29.51 -12.07
CA HIS A 389 6.53 -30.68 -11.74
C HIS A 389 5.09 -30.34 -11.30
N PHE A 390 4.65 -29.09 -11.49
CA PHE A 390 3.32 -28.59 -11.13
C PHE A 390 2.58 -28.06 -12.36
N ASP A 391 1.29 -27.77 -12.22
CA ASP A 391 0.43 -27.30 -13.31
C ASP A 391 0.26 -25.76 -13.34
N LEU A 392 -0.37 -25.23 -14.38
CA LEU A 392 -0.61 -23.77 -14.51
C LEU A 392 -1.55 -23.19 -13.43
N ASP A 393 -2.32 -24.03 -12.74
CA ASP A 393 -3.18 -23.63 -11.62
C ASP A 393 -2.49 -23.74 -10.24
N SER A 394 -1.20 -24.08 -10.21
CA SER A 394 -0.43 -24.22 -8.96
C SER A 394 -0.34 -22.90 -8.18
N PRO A 395 -0.15 -22.94 -6.85
CA PRO A 395 0.01 -21.74 -6.03
C PRO A 395 1.21 -20.88 -6.45
N GLU A 396 2.28 -21.47 -7.00
CA GLU A 396 3.46 -20.75 -7.49
C GLU A 396 3.12 -19.87 -8.69
N VAL A 397 2.36 -20.40 -9.66
CA VAL A 397 1.90 -19.62 -10.81
C VAL A 397 0.90 -18.54 -10.36
N GLN A 398 0.01 -18.86 -9.41
CA GLN A 398 -0.92 -17.88 -8.85
C GLN A 398 -0.21 -16.75 -8.11
N TYR A 399 0.83 -17.06 -7.34
CA TYR A 399 1.66 -16.07 -6.66
C TYR A 399 2.33 -15.13 -7.67
N LEU A 400 2.96 -15.70 -8.70
CA LEU A 400 3.61 -14.92 -9.76
C LEU A 400 2.63 -13.98 -10.48
N LEU A 401 1.44 -14.47 -10.79
CA LEU A 401 0.37 -13.69 -11.39
C LEU A 401 -0.05 -12.51 -10.50
N ARG A 402 -0.28 -12.75 -9.21
CA ARG A 402 -0.66 -11.71 -8.23
C ARG A 402 0.46 -10.69 -8.00
N ALA A 403 1.72 -11.14 -8.04
CA ALA A 403 2.89 -10.27 -7.92
C ALA A 403 3.04 -9.33 -9.14
N TRP A 404 2.58 -9.75 -10.32
CA TRP A 404 2.56 -8.88 -11.50
C TRP A 404 1.43 -7.83 -11.46
N THR A 405 0.22 -8.21 -11.05
CA THR A 405 -0.91 -7.29 -11.07
C THR A 405 -1.94 -7.56 -9.98
N THR A 406 -2.45 -6.48 -9.37
CA THR A 406 -3.59 -6.49 -8.44
C THR A 406 -4.95 -6.47 -9.16
N ASN A 407 -4.95 -6.22 -10.48
CA ASN A 407 -6.19 -6.14 -11.25
C ASN A 407 -6.78 -7.54 -11.51
N LEU A 408 -7.89 -7.84 -10.82
CA LEU A 408 -8.58 -9.14 -10.91
C LEU A 408 -9.04 -9.49 -12.33
N GLN A 409 -9.41 -8.52 -13.16
CA GLN A 409 -9.83 -8.77 -14.54
C GLN A 409 -8.65 -9.21 -15.42
N LYS A 410 -7.48 -8.57 -15.27
CA LYS A 410 -6.25 -8.98 -15.97
C LYS A 410 -5.80 -10.37 -15.55
N LEU A 411 -5.88 -10.67 -14.25
CA LEU A 411 -5.59 -12.00 -13.71
C LEU A 411 -6.51 -13.06 -14.32
N GLN A 412 -7.82 -12.83 -14.28
CA GLN A 412 -8.81 -13.76 -14.84
C GLN A 412 -8.60 -13.96 -16.35
N TYR A 413 -8.38 -12.88 -17.10
CA TYR A 413 -8.09 -12.94 -18.53
C TYR A 413 -6.85 -13.78 -18.81
N LEU A 414 -5.75 -13.54 -18.08
CA LEU A 414 -4.49 -14.26 -18.29
C LEU A 414 -4.60 -15.74 -17.92
N ARG A 415 -5.34 -16.09 -16.85
CA ARG A 415 -5.62 -17.49 -16.48
C ARG A 415 -6.45 -18.20 -17.56
N LEU A 416 -7.49 -17.55 -18.06
CA LEU A 416 -8.30 -18.09 -19.17
C LEU A 416 -7.44 -18.29 -20.43
N TRP A 417 -6.58 -17.31 -20.74
CA TRP A 417 -5.66 -17.42 -21.87
C TRP A 417 -4.67 -18.57 -21.69
N PHE A 418 -4.06 -18.74 -20.51
CA PHE A 418 -3.19 -19.87 -20.22
C PHE A 418 -3.91 -21.22 -20.36
N ALA A 419 -5.13 -21.35 -19.82
CA ALA A 419 -5.92 -22.58 -19.93
C ALA A 419 -6.23 -22.93 -21.40
N GLN A 420 -6.59 -21.95 -22.22
CA GLN A 420 -6.88 -22.15 -23.65
C GLN A 420 -5.63 -22.46 -24.48
N VAL A 421 -4.52 -21.78 -24.17
CA VAL A 421 -3.25 -22.03 -24.85
C VAL A 421 -2.76 -23.42 -24.51
N ALA A 422 -2.83 -23.82 -23.24
CA ALA A 422 -2.34 -25.09 -22.73
C ALA A 422 -3.26 -26.30 -23.01
N ALA A 423 -4.48 -26.06 -23.51
CA ALA A 423 -5.41 -27.14 -23.85
C ALA A 423 -4.78 -28.12 -24.87
N PRO A 424 -4.74 -29.43 -24.56
CA PRO A 424 -3.99 -30.41 -25.35
C PRO A 424 -4.65 -30.78 -26.69
N ARG A 425 -5.89 -30.33 -26.96
CA ARG A 425 -6.67 -30.76 -28.12
C ARG A 425 -7.21 -29.58 -28.93
N GLY A 426 -6.94 -29.63 -30.23
CA GLY A 426 -7.57 -28.79 -31.25
C GLY A 426 -6.79 -27.51 -31.61
N PRO A 427 -7.12 -26.89 -32.76
CA PRO A 427 -6.64 -25.56 -33.10
C PRO A 427 -7.07 -24.54 -32.04
N LEU A 428 -6.25 -23.51 -31.83
CA LEU A 428 -6.63 -22.41 -30.93
C LEU A 428 -7.90 -21.76 -31.51
N ALA A 429 -8.91 -21.52 -30.67
CA ALA A 429 -10.15 -20.91 -31.14
C ALA A 429 -9.85 -19.53 -31.78
N PRO A 430 -10.51 -19.17 -32.89
CA PRO A 430 -10.14 -18.03 -33.72
C PRO A 430 -10.34 -16.68 -33.02
N ASP A 431 -11.13 -16.65 -31.96
CA ASP A 431 -11.40 -15.51 -31.08
C ASP A 431 -10.31 -15.30 -30.01
N VAL A 432 -9.46 -16.30 -29.76
CA VAL A 432 -8.42 -16.23 -28.73
C VAL A 432 -7.22 -15.47 -29.29
N PRO A 433 -6.75 -14.41 -28.60
CA PRO A 433 -5.58 -13.66 -29.02
C PRO A 433 -4.35 -14.57 -29.11
N ARG A 434 -3.61 -14.46 -30.22
CA ARG A 434 -2.41 -15.28 -30.46
C ARG A 434 -1.25 -14.96 -29.53
N GLY A 435 -1.31 -13.87 -28.78
CA GLY A 435 -0.29 -13.53 -27.82
C GLY A 435 -0.81 -12.59 -26.75
N VAL A 436 -0.07 -12.56 -25.65
CA VAL A 436 -0.33 -11.69 -24.52
C VAL A 436 0.92 -10.88 -24.20
N GLU A 437 0.70 -9.63 -23.80
CA GLU A 437 1.74 -8.69 -23.41
C GLU A 437 1.61 -8.38 -21.93
N LEU A 438 2.72 -8.50 -21.23
CA LEU A 438 2.88 -8.27 -19.81
C LEU A 438 3.81 -7.05 -19.66
N PRO A 439 3.26 -5.83 -19.66
CA PRO A 439 4.06 -4.63 -19.52
C PRO A 439 4.56 -4.46 -18.09
N ARG A 440 5.69 -3.75 -17.94
CA ARG A 440 6.23 -3.27 -16.66
C ARG A 440 6.45 -4.38 -15.62
N LEU A 441 6.97 -5.53 -16.04
CA LEU A 441 7.39 -6.57 -15.11
C LEU A 441 8.68 -6.15 -14.41
N LEU A 442 8.72 -6.37 -13.10
CA LEU A 442 9.99 -6.41 -12.37
C LEU A 442 10.86 -7.54 -12.93
N PRO A 443 12.20 -7.38 -12.98
CA PRO A 443 13.11 -8.40 -13.52
C PRO A 443 12.87 -9.80 -12.93
N GLU A 444 12.63 -9.89 -11.63
CA GLU A 444 12.39 -11.14 -10.90
C GLU A 444 11.09 -11.81 -11.34
N ILE A 445 10.04 -11.03 -11.57
CA ILE A 445 8.73 -11.52 -12.02
C ILE A 445 8.82 -11.98 -13.47
N ARG A 446 9.54 -11.24 -14.33
CA ARG A 446 9.83 -11.64 -15.71
C ARG A 446 10.57 -12.99 -15.74
N ASP A 447 11.60 -13.15 -14.93
CA ASP A 447 12.34 -14.41 -14.83
C ASP A 447 11.45 -15.55 -14.31
N GLY A 448 10.56 -15.28 -13.34
CA GLY A 448 9.54 -16.24 -12.89
C GLY A 448 8.63 -16.71 -14.03
N PHE A 449 8.20 -15.82 -14.94
CA PHE A 449 7.41 -16.22 -16.11
C PHE A 449 8.22 -17.10 -17.07
N LEU A 450 9.49 -16.75 -17.31
CA LEU A 450 10.38 -17.50 -18.20
C LEU A 450 10.73 -18.89 -17.66
N VAL A 451 10.89 -19.03 -16.34
CA VAL A 451 11.30 -20.27 -15.68
C VAL A 451 10.13 -21.17 -15.33
N LEU A 452 8.98 -20.61 -14.91
CA LEU A 452 7.85 -21.41 -14.41
C LEU A 452 6.74 -21.56 -15.45
N VAL A 453 6.28 -20.47 -16.06
CA VAL A 453 5.07 -20.47 -16.91
C VAL A 453 5.38 -20.91 -18.34
N VAL A 454 6.41 -20.33 -18.96
CA VAL A 454 6.77 -20.63 -20.36
C VAL A 454 7.08 -22.12 -20.59
N PRO A 455 7.82 -22.82 -19.71
CA PRO A 455 8.07 -24.26 -19.89
C PRO A 455 6.81 -25.11 -19.76
N LEU A 456 5.83 -24.70 -18.96
CA LEU A 456 4.53 -25.37 -18.85
C LEU A 456 3.72 -25.21 -20.14
N LEU A 457 3.65 -23.99 -20.68
CA LEU A 457 3.00 -23.73 -21.98
C LEU A 457 3.67 -24.51 -23.12
N ARG A 458 5.01 -24.62 -23.10
CA ARG A 458 5.76 -25.41 -24.11
C ARG A 458 5.54 -26.92 -23.97
N LYS A 459 5.33 -27.45 -22.76
CA LYS A 459 5.08 -28.88 -22.53
C LYS A 459 3.68 -29.31 -22.96
N GLN A 460 2.67 -28.50 -22.66
CA GLN A 460 1.27 -28.90 -22.79
C GLN A 460 0.72 -28.69 -24.21
N THR A 461 1.46 -28.01 -25.09
CA THR A 461 0.94 -27.60 -26.39
C THR A 461 1.64 -28.28 -27.56
N GLN A 462 0.87 -28.64 -28.58
CA GLN A 462 1.38 -28.98 -29.90
C GLN A 462 1.76 -27.72 -30.71
N ARG A 463 1.92 -26.59 -30.04
CA ARG A 463 2.08 -25.26 -30.63
C ARG A 463 3.48 -24.76 -30.31
N ASP A 464 4.02 -23.88 -31.14
CA ASP A 464 5.29 -23.25 -30.82
C ASP A 464 5.06 -21.98 -29.99
N ILE A 465 5.85 -21.81 -28.93
CA ILE A 465 5.71 -20.68 -28.01
C ILE A 465 6.93 -19.78 -28.15
N GLN A 466 6.73 -18.65 -28.81
CA GLN A 466 7.72 -17.60 -28.94
C GLN A 466 7.57 -16.58 -27.81
N VAL A 467 8.70 -16.21 -27.23
CA VAL A 467 8.74 -15.27 -26.12
C VAL A 467 9.69 -14.14 -26.51
N HIS A 468 9.23 -12.91 -26.36
CA HIS A 468 10.05 -11.72 -26.62
C HIS A 468 10.09 -10.89 -25.34
N SER A 469 11.24 -10.31 -25.05
CA SER A 469 11.42 -9.35 -23.97
C SER A 469 11.85 -8.00 -24.51
N ARG A 470 11.51 -6.94 -23.80
CA ARG A 470 12.00 -5.59 -24.06
C ARG A 470 12.37 -4.95 -22.73
N GLN A 471 13.67 -4.71 -22.56
CA GLN A 471 14.23 -4.24 -21.29
C GLN A 471 14.27 -2.72 -21.24
N TYR A 472 13.82 -2.15 -20.12
CA TYR A 472 13.93 -0.73 -19.77
C TYR A 472 14.88 -0.57 -18.57
N SER A 473 15.13 0.66 -18.14
CA SER A 473 16.02 0.97 -17.01
C SER A 473 15.55 0.36 -15.68
N ASP A 474 14.24 0.25 -15.49
CA ASP A 474 13.57 -0.08 -14.23
C ASP A 474 12.60 -1.26 -14.34
N HIS A 475 12.20 -1.63 -15.56
CA HIS A 475 11.25 -2.71 -15.80
C HIS A 475 11.53 -3.47 -17.10
N THR A 476 10.81 -4.56 -17.32
CA THR A 476 10.86 -5.34 -18.57
C THR A 476 9.44 -5.59 -19.07
N ASP A 477 9.22 -5.43 -20.36
CA ASP A 477 8.00 -5.93 -20.99
C ASP A 477 8.24 -7.35 -21.51
N LEU A 478 7.29 -8.25 -21.27
CA LEU A 478 7.32 -9.62 -21.78
C LEU A 478 6.14 -9.87 -22.70
N ARG A 479 6.39 -10.47 -23.85
CA ARG A 479 5.38 -10.80 -24.85
C ARG A 479 5.46 -12.28 -25.17
N ILE A 480 4.40 -13.02 -24.87
CA ILE A 480 4.29 -14.46 -25.12
C ILE A 480 3.35 -14.66 -26.30
N ARG A 481 3.82 -15.30 -27.37
CA ARG A 481 3.07 -15.56 -28.61
C ARG A 481 3.00 -17.05 -28.90
N VAL A 482 1.86 -17.47 -29.40
CA VAL A 482 1.56 -18.83 -29.84
C VAL A 482 1.58 -18.86 -31.35
N ILE A 483 2.43 -19.71 -31.92
CA ILE A 483 2.55 -19.92 -33.36
C ILE A 483 2.05 -21.32 -33.69
N PRO A 484 1.14 -21.46 -34.68
CA PRO A 484 0.76 -22.77 -35.19
C PRO A 484 2.00 -23.52 -35.70
N ARG A 485 2.21 -24.76 -35.27
CA ARG A 485 3.22 -25.62 -35.91
C ARG A 485 2.75 -25.93 -37.33
N SER A 486 3.54 -25.52 -38.32
CA SER A 486 3.34 -25.81 -39.74
C SER A 486 3.57 -27.26 -40.09
#